data_AF-A0A6S5RV05-F1
#
_entry.id   AF-A0A6S5RV05-F1
#
_cell.length_a   1.000
_cell.length_b   1.000
_cell.length_c   1.000
_cell.angle_alpha   90.00
_cell.angle_beta   90.00
_cell.angle_gamma   90.00
#
_symmetry.space_group_name_H-M   'P 1'
#
loop_
_entity.id
_entity.type
_entity.pdbx_description
1 polymer ?
#
loop_
_entity_poly.entity_id
_entity_poly.type
_entity_poly.pdbx_seq_one_letter_code
_entity_poly.pdbx_strand_id
1 'polypeptide(L)'
;MIKSTIRFMAIRNLAFAITVVISLIGIGALFMKGLNFGLDFTGGTLIELSYEKPANLERIKEELGQAGYRDAVVQSFGATTDVLVRLAGEDPQLGNQVAASLRKIDADTQFTVKRVEFVGPQVGEELRDQGGLAMLLALGGILLYLGFRFQWKFGVGAVASLVHDVIVTLGILAFFQVPFDLTVLAAVLAMIGYSLNDTIIIFDRIRENFRVLRKADLIENIDVSCTQTLLRTIATSTSTALALLALLLFGGDSLHGFALSLMVGVVVGTYSSIYISAPVLIWLKLTSEDLIPPAATAEVDERP
;
A
#
# COMPACT_ATOMS: atom_id res chain seq x y z
N MET A 1 -2.53 30.93 0.60
CA MET A 1 -3.79 30.55 -0.10
C MET A 1 -3.59 30.72 -1.58
N ILE A 2 -3.91 29.69 -2.37
CA ILE A 2 -3.85 29.76 -3.84
C ILE A 2 -4.90 30.79 -4.29
N LYS A 3 -4.47 31.85 -4.98
CA LYS A 3 -5.35 32.98 -5.37
C LYS A 3 -6.28 32.66 -6.54
N SER A 4 -5.99 31.60 -7.32
CA SER A 4 -6.76 31.21 -8.50
C SER A 4 -7.18 29.74 -8.44
N THR A 5 -8.43 29.46 -8.79
CA THR A 5 -8.95 28.09 -8.90
C THR A 5 -8.23 27.31 -10.01
N ILE A 6 -7.71 26.14 -9.67
CA ILE A 6 -7.11 25.22 -10.63
C ILE A 6 -8.23 24.38 -11.24
N ARG A 7 -8.23 24.24 -12.56
CA ARG A 7 -9.26 23.49 -13.31
C ARG A 7 -8.89 22.01 -13.42
N PHE A 8 -8.90 21.28 -12.31
CA PHE A 8 -8.61 19.84 -12.27
C PHE A 8 -9.52 19.05 -13.21
N MET A 9 -10.81 19.39 -13.23
CA MET A 9 -11.82 18.68 -13.99
C MET A 9 -11.72 18.91 -15.50
N ALA A 10 -10.92 19.88 -15.97
CA ALA A 10 -10.69 20.11 -17.40
C ALA A 10 -9.95 18.95 -18.08
N ILE A 11 -9.06 18.27 -17.36
CA ILE A 11 -8.28 17.14 -17.88
C ILE A 11 -8.81 15.77 -17.42
N ARG A 12 -9.98 15.74 -16.75
CA ARG A 12 -10.49 14.53 -16.08
C ARG A 12 -10.58 13.31 -16.98
N ASN A 13 -11.00 13.47 -18.25
CA ASN A 13 -11.18 12.34 -19.17
C ASN A 13 -9.83 11.74 -19.57
N LEU A 14 -8.82 12.58 -19.80
CA LEU A 14 -7.47 12.13 -20.11
C LEU A 14 -6.83 11.47 -18.90
N ALA A 15 -6.92 12.10 -17.73
CA ALA A 15 -6.40 11.55 -16.49
C ALA A 15 -7.06 10.19 -16.17
N PHE A 16 -8.39 10.11 -16.25
CA PHE A 16 -9.12 8.86 -16.02
C PHE A 16 -8.72 7.76 -17.01
N ALA A 17 -8.55 8.09 -18.30
CA ALA A 17 -8.09 7.12 -19.28
C ALA A 17 -6.69 6.57 -18.93
N ILE A 18 -5.77 7.45 -18.52
CA ILE A 18 -4.43 7.05 -18.09
C ILE A 18 -4.50 6.13 -16.86
N THR A 19 -5.30 6.48 -15.84
CA THR A 19 -5.42 5.66 -14.63
C THR A 19 -6.06 4.29 -14.90
N VAL A 20 -7.03 4.23 -15.81
CA VAL A 20 -7.60 2.96 -16.28
C VAL A 20 -6.54 2.11 -16.98
N VAL A 21 -5.73 2.69 -17.87
CA VAL A 21 -4.64 1.95 -18.54
C VAL A 21 -3.64 1.42 -17.53
N ILE A 22 -3.23 2.23 -16.55
CA ILE A 22 -2.32 1.80 -15.48
C ILE A 22 -2.94 0.65 -14.67
N SER A 23 -4.24 0.75 -14.35
CA SER A 23 -4.96 -0.32 -13.65
C SER A 23 -5.00 -1.61 -14.47
N LEU A 24 -5.27 -1.53 -15.77
CA LEU A 24 -5.29 -2.69 -16.66
C LEU A 24 -3.90 -3.34 -16.77
N ILE A 25 -2.83 -2.54 -16.82
CA ILE A 25 -1.45 -3.05 -16.77
C ILE A 25 -1.19 -3.75 -15.44
N GLY A 26 -1.62 -3.15 -14.32
CA GLY A 26 -1.49 -3.75 -12.99
C GLY A 26 -2.24 -5.08 -12.85
N ILE A 27 -3.48 -5.14 -13.33
CA ILE A 27 -4.27 -6.37 -13.41
C ILE A 27 -3.56 -7.40 -14.28
N GLY A 28 -3.08 -7.01 -15.46
CA GLY A 28 -2.32 -7.89 -16.35
C GLY A 28 -1.07 -8.46 -15.68
N ALA A 29 -0.32 -7.64 -14.94
CA ALA A 29 0.84 -8.09 -14.17
C ALA A 29 0.45 -9.10 -13.07
N LEU A 30 -0.64 -8.84 -12.35
CA LEU A 30 -1.15 -9.76 -11.32
C LEU A 30 -1.57 -11.11 -11.91
N PHE A 31 -2.24 -11.14 -13.06
CA PHE A 31 -2.65 -12.40 -13.70
C PHE A 31 -1.49 -13.15 -14.36
N MET A 32 -0.56 -12.46 -14.99
CA MET A 32 0.53 -13.11 -15.74
C MET A 32 1.69 -13.55 -14.85
N LYS A 33 2.08 -12.72 -13.87
CA LYS A 33 3.23 -13.00 -13.00
C LYS A 33 2.83 -13.44 -11.59
N GLY A 34 1.66 -13.05 -11.09
CA GLY A 34 1.28 -13.27 -9.70
C GLY A 34 2.08 -12.39 -8.72
N LEU A 35 1.72 -12.49 -7.44
CA LEU A 35 2.51 -11.92 -6.35
C LEU A 35 3.68 -12.85 -6.03
N ASN A 36 4.88 -12.29 -5.85
CA ASN A 36 6.05 -13.02 -5.40
C ASN A 36 5.95 -13.22 -3.88
N PHE A 37 5.28 -14.28 -3.42
CA PHE A 37 5.08 -14.52 -2.00
C PHE A 37 6.41 -14.76 -1.26
N GLY A 38 6.64 -14.00 -0.19
CA GLY A 38 7.81 -14.13 0.66
C GLY A 38 7.72 -15.30 1.64
N LEU A 39 8.79 -15.47 2.42
CA LEU A 39 8.97 -16.57 3.37
C LEU A 39 7.78 -16.77 4.32
N ASP A 40 7.12 -15.68 4.75
CA ASP A 40 6.00 -15.75 5.69
C ASP A 40 4.79 -16.50 5.11
N PHE A 41 4.64 -16.56 3.78
CA PHE A 41 3.50 -17.19 3.11
C PHE A 41 3.87 -18.49 2.38
N THR A 42 5.14 -18.66 2.03
CA THR A 42 5.63 -19.88 1.36
C THR A 42 6.26 -20.88 2.33
N GLY A 43 6.55 -20.46 3.57
CA GLY A 43 7.53 -21.14 4.41
C GLY A 43 8.96 -20.87 3.94
N GLY A 44 9.93 -21.33 4.71
CA GLY A 44 11.33 -21.06 4.41
C GLY A 44 12.29 -21.39 5.55
N THR A 45 13.55 -21.02 5.35
CA THR A 45 14.61 -21.22 6.33
C THR A 45 15.15 -19.88 6.85
N LEU A 46 15.35 -19.84 8.15
CA LEU A 46 15.98 -18.76 8.90
C LEU A 46 17.34 -19.27 9.39
N ILE A 47 18.41 -18.57 9.03
CA ILE A 47 19.79 -18.93 9.40
C ILE A 47 20.36 -17.79 10.23
N GLU A 48 20.72 -18.08 11.47
CA GLU A 48 21.39 -17.16 12.37
C GLU A 48 22.89 -17.42 12.35
N LEU A 49 23.64 -16.44 11.88
CA LEU A 49 25.08 -16.44 11.72
C LEU A 49 25.69 -15.46 12.73
N SER A 50 26.80 -15.84 13.37
CA SER A 50 27.53 -14.98 14.29
C SER A 50 28.97 -14.86 13.83
N TYR A 51 29.37 -13.63 13.51
CA TYR A 51 30.68 -13.26 13.00
C TYR A 51 31.56 -12.72 14.14
N GLU A 52 32.88 -12.91 14.06
CA GLU A 52 33.81 -12.33 15.05
C GLU A 52 33.92 -10.80 14.93
N LYS A 53 33.66 -10.25 13.74
CA LYS A 53 33.71 -8.82 13.43
C LYS A 53 32.35 -8.35 12.90
N PRO A 54 32.04 -7.04 12.97
CA PRO A 54 30.83 -6.49 12.37
C PRO A 54 30.68 -6.95 10.92
N ALA A 55 29.55 -7.60 10.63
CA ALA A 55 29.32 -8.23 9.34
C ALA A 55 28.92 -7.17 8.29
N ASN A 56 29.47 -7.30 7.08
CA ASN A 56 29.03 -6.49 5.95
C ASN A 56 27.84 -7.18 5.27
N LEU A 57 26.64 -6.69 5.53
CA LEU A 57 25.39 -7.28 5.03
C LEU A 57 25.32 -7.24 3.48
N GLU A 58 25.79 -6.17 2.86
CA GLU A 58 25.77 -6.02 1.39
C GLU A 58 26.63 -7.09 0.74
N ARG A 59 27.84 -7.32 1.26
CA ARG A 59 28.73 -8.36 0.76
C ARG A 59 28.13 -9.75 0.92
N ILE A 60 27.57 -10.07 2.10
CA ILE A 60 26.91 -11.38 2.33
C ILE A 60 25.76 -11.59 1.35
N LYS A 61 24.98 -10.54 1.07
CA LYS A 61 23.88 -10.59 0.11
C LYS A 61 24.38 -10.82 -1.32
N GLU A 62 25.45 -10.14 -1.73
CA GLU A 62 26.07 -10.35 -3.04
C GLU A 62 26.57 -11.80 -3.20
N GLU A 63 27.22 -12.34 -2.18
CA GLU A 63 27.71 -13.73 -2.16
C GLU A 63 26.56 -14.74 -2.26
N LEU A 64 25.47 -14.52 -1.52
CA LEU A 64 24.24 -15.33 -1.63
C LEU A 64 23.60 -15.22 -3.02
N GLY A 65 23.58 -14.01 -3.59
CA GLY A 65 23.09 -13.77 -4.95
C GLY A 65 23.91 -14.50 -6.02
N GLN A 66 25.24 -14.57 -5.86
CA GLN A 66 26.14 -15.34 -6.73
C GLN A 66 25.93 -16.85 -6.58
N ALA A 67 25.61 -17.32 -5.37
CA ALA A 67 25.25 -18.71 -5.09
C ALA A 67 23.86 -19.11 -5.62
N GLY A 68 23.10 -18.18 -6.20
CA GLY A 68 21.77 -18.42 -6.77
C GLY A 68 20.61 -18.06 -5.83
N TYR A 69 20.90 -17.61 -4.61
CA TYR A 69 19.90 -17.22 -3.61
C TYR A 69 19.62 -15.71 -3.67
N ARG A 70 19.06 -15.23 -4.78
CA ARG A 70 18.84 -13.79 -5.03
C ARG A 70 17.79 -13.14 -4.14
N ASP A 71 16.82 -13.94 -3.68
CA ASP A 71 15.72 -13.48 -2.83
C ASP A 71 16.06 -13.59 -1.33
N ALA A 72 17.33 -13.82 -1.00
CA ALA A 72 17.79 -13.84 0.38
C ALA A 72 17.65 -12.45 1.03
N VAL A 73 16.96 -12.40 2.17
CA VAL A 73 16.90 -11.20 3.00
C VAL A 73 17.97 -11.32 4.08
N VAL A 74 18.93 -10.39 4.08
CA VAL A 74 20.06 -10.38 5.02
C VAL A 74 19.93 -9.16 5.93
N GLN A 75 19.92 -9.39 7.24
CA GLN A 75 19.79 -8.32 8.23
C GLN A 75 20.62 -8.60 9.48
N SER A 76 21.01 -7.56 10.22
CA SER A 76 21.58 -7.75 11.56
C SER A 76 20.51 -8.21 12.55
N PHE A 77 20.90 -9.02 13.54
CA PHE A 77 20.02 -9.56 14.57
C PHE A 77 20.60 -9.30 15.96
N GLY A 78 20.10 -8.24 16.62
CA GLY A 78 20.65 -7.80 17.91
C GLY A 78 21.97 -7.03 17.72
N ALA A 79 23.10 -7.73 17.69
CA ALA A 79 24.42 -7.13 17.50
C ALA A 79 24.80 -7.01 16.01
N THR A 80 25.72 -6.10 15.67
CA THR A 80 26.22 -5.94 14.27
C THR A 80 27.07 -7.13 13.81
N THR A 81 27.46 -8.00 14.72
CA THR A 81 28.15 -9.28 14.48
C THR A 81 27.19 -10.43 14.20
N ASP A 82 25.93 -10.30 14.59
CA ASP A 82 24.93 -11.33 14.44
C ASP A 82 24.06 -10.99 13.22
N VAL A 83 23.93 -11.94 12.30
CA VAL A 83 23.24 -11.78 11.02
C VAL A 83 22.18 -12.84 10.89
N LEU A 84 20.96 -12.44 10.53
CA LEU A 84 19.88 -13.33 10.16
C LEU A 84 19.72 -13.31 8.64
N VAL A 85 19.82 -14.49 8.03
CA VAL A 85 19.52 -14.73 6.62
C VAL A 85 18.18 -15.45 6.53
N ARG A 86 17.25 -14.89 5.75
CA ARG A 86 15.93 -15.47 5.50
C ARG A 86 15.78 -15.86 4.04
N LEU A 87 15.31 -17.08 3.80
CA LEU A 87 15.20 -17.66 2.46
C LEU A 87 13.91 -18.44 2.32
N ALA A 88 13.05 -18.04 1.38
CA ALA A 88 11.88 -18.83 1.01
C ALA A 88 12.31 -20.18 0.43
N GLY A 89 11.61 -21.25 0.79
CA GLY A 89 11.90 -22.59 0.26
C GLY A 89 11.29 -23.71 1.09
N GLU A 90 11.06 -24.84 0.44
CA GLU A 90 10.40 -26.01 1.04
C GLU A 90 11.38 -27.07 1.54
N ASP A 91 12.67 -26.97 1.20
CA ASP A 91 13.70 -27.93 1.60
C ASP A 91 14.19 -27.66 3.04
N PRO A 92 13.96 -28.58 4.00
CA PRO A 92 14.46 -28.43 5.36
C PRO A 92 15.99 -28.39 5.47
N GLN A 93 16.71 -28.87 4.44
CA GLN A 93 18.17 -28.83 4.40
C GLN A 93 18.73 -27.56 3.76
N LEU A 94 17.89 -26.68 3.21
CA LEU A 94 18.29 -25.46 2.51
C LEU A 94 19.23 -24.61 3.38
N GLY A 95 18.93 -24.46 4.67
CA GLY A 95 19.77 -23.69 5.59
C GLY A 95 21.20 -24.21 5.73
N ASN A 96 21.36 -25.53 5.80
CA ASN A 96 22.67 -26.17 5.88
C ASN A 96 23.44 -26.03 4.57
N GLN A 97 22.75 -26.14 3.43
CA GLN A 97 23.35 -25.97 2.10
C GLN A 97 23.82 -24.53 1.87
N VAL A 98 23.03 -23.56 2.31
CA VAL A 98 23.35 -22.13 2.22
C VAL A 98 24.54 -21.79 3.13
N ALA A 99 24.53 -22.26 4.38
CA ALA A 99 25.64 -22.06 5.29
C ALA A 99 26.94 -22.69 4.76
N ALA A 100 26.85 -23.87 4.14
CA ALA A 100 27.98 -24.52 3.49
C ALA A 100 28.47 -23.75 2.25
N SER A 101 27.56 -23.13 1.50
CA SER A 101 27.90 -22.31 0.32
C SER A 101 28.59 -21.01 0.72
N LEU A 102 28.11 -20.33 1.78
CA LEU A 102 28.77 -19.14 2.34
C LEU A 102 30.21 -19.43 2.79
N ARG A 103 30.45 -20.57 3.46
CA ARG A 103 31.80 -20.99 3.85
C ARG A 103 32.75 -21.25 2.67
N LYS A 104 32.22 -21.60 1.50
CA LYS A 104 33.02 -21.85 0.30
C LYS A 104 33.40 -20.55 -0.42
N ILE A 105 32.57 -19.53 -0.32
CA ILE A 105 32.75 -18.26 -1.02
C ILE A 105 33.72 -17.37 -0.23
N ASP A 106 33.64 -17.38 1.10
CA ASP A 106 34.54 -16.61 1.95
C ASP A 106 35.23 -17.49 3.01
N ALA A 107 36.36 -18.09 2.62
CA ALA A 107 37.15 -18.96 3.48
C ALA A 107 37.88 -18.22 4.63
N ASP A 108 37.99 -16.89 4.53
CA ASP A 108 38.70 -16.04 5.50
C ASP A 108 37.75 -15.48 6.58
N THR A 109 36.44 -15.58 6.35
CA THR A 109 35.43 -15.07 7.28
C THR A 109 34.99 -16.15 8.27
N GLN A 110 35.52 -16.08 9.48
CA GLN A 110 35.13 -16.95 10.58
C GLN A 110 33.73 -16.55 11.10
N PHE A 111 32.73 -17.35 10.74
CA PHE A 111 31.39 -17.25 11.30
C PHE A 111 30.93 -18.60 11.85
N THR A 112 30.14 -18.53 12.92
CA THR A 112 29.48 -19.68 13.53
C THR A 112 28.00 -19.67 13.18
N VAL A 113 27.45 -20.83 12.80
CA VAL A 113 26.00 -20.97 12.61
C VAL A 113 25.42 -21.22 13.99
N LYS A 114 24.71 -20.23 14.53
CA LYS A 114 24.06 -20.34 15.86
C LYS A 114 22.82 -21.21 15.78
N ARG A 115 22.01 -20.99 14.75
CA ARG A 115 20.69 -21.60 14.64
C ARG A 115 20.26 -21.68 13.18
N VAL A 116 19.62 -22.79 12.82
CA VAL A 116 18.88 -22.96 11.57
C VAL A 116 17.46 -23.35 11.95
N GLU A 117 16.49 -22.50 11.61
CA GLU A 117 15.08 -22.76 11.83
C GLU A 117 14.38 -22.91 10.48
N PHE A 118 13.60 -23.97 10.35
CA PHE A 118 12.77 -24.21 9.17
C PHE A 118 11.31 -24.00 9.53
N VAL A 119 10.63 -23.13 8.78
CA VAL A 119 9.19 -22.91 8.85
C VAL A 119 8.57 -23.68 7.69
N GLY A 120 7.79 -24.71 8.02
CA GLY A 120 7.15 -25.54 7.02
C GLY A 120 6.06 -24.80 6.22
N PRO A 121 5.79 -25.22 4.97
CA PRO A 121 4.82 -24.56 4.09
C PRO A 121 3.41 -24.53 4.67
N GLN A 122 3.05 -25.50 5.53
CA GLN A 122 1.74 -25.51 6.21
C GLN A 122 1.53 -24.28 7.10
N VAL A 123 2.57 -23.82 7.80
CA VAL A 123 2.50 -22.60 8.63
C VAL A 123 2.39 -21.37 7.73
N GLY A 124 3.12 -21.36 6.61
CA GLY A 124 3.05 -20.29 5.62
C GLY A 124 1.65 -20.15 4.99
N GLU A 125 1.02 -21.28 4.65
CA GLU A 125 -0.35 -21.30 4.12
C GLU A 125 -1.36 -20.75 5.14
N GLU A 126 -1.24 -21.14 6.40
CA GLU A 126 -2.10 -20.61 7.47
C GLU A 126 -1.90 -19.09 7.65
N LEU A 127 -0.66 -18.60 7.63
CA LEU A 127 -0.36 -17.16 7.68
C LEU A 127 -0.89 -16.42 6.46
N ARG A 128 -0.85 -17.02 5.27
CA ARG A 128 -1.39 -16.45 4.04
C ARG A 128 -2.91 -16.30 4.13
N ASP A 129 -3.59 -17.33 4.59
CA ASP A 129 -5.05 -17.33 4.71
C ASP A 129 -5.51 -16.35 5.79
N GLN A 130 -4.82 -16.31 6.93
CA GLN A 130 -5.06 -15.32 7.99
C GLN A 130 -4.80 -13.88 7.49
N GLY A 131 -3.71 -13.66 6.75
CA GLY A 131 -3.38 -12.36 6.16
C GLY A 131 -4.41 -11.90 5.14
N GLY A 132 -4.87 -12.81 4.26
CA GLY A 132 -5.95 -12.55 3.31
C GLY A 132 -7.26 -12.21 4.02
N LEU A 133 -7.61 -12.95 5.07
CA LEU A 133 -8.81 -12.69 5.88
C LEU A 133 -8.71 -11.35 6.62
N ALA A 134 -7.55 -10.99 7.15
CA ALA A 134 -7.31 -9.69 7.77
C ALA A 134 -7.51 -8.54 6.77
N MET A 135 -7.04 -8.69 5.52
CA MET A 135 -7.27 -7.71 4.46
C MET A 135 -8.75 -7.56 4.12
N LEU A 136 -9.48 -8.67 3.98
CA LEU A 136 -10.92 -8.65 3.71
C LEU A 136 -11.71 -7.99 4.85
N LEU A 137 -11.36 -8.29 6.12
CA LEU A 137 -11.98 -7.67 7.28
C LEU A 137 -11.69 -6.17 7.34
N ALA A 138 -10.46 -5.74 7.05
CA ALA A 138 -10.09 -4.33 7.00
C ALA A 138 -10.86 -3.58 5.89
N LEU A 139 -10.94 -4.16 4.69
CA LEU A 139 -11.74 -3.61 3.59
C LEU A 139 -13.23 -3.53 3.98
N GLY A 140 -13.79 -4.59 4.56
CA GLY A 140 -15.17 -4.59 5.04
C GLY A 140 -15.46 -3.52 6.09
N GLY A 141 -14.56 -3.37 7.08
CA GLY A 141 -14.67 -2.33 8.11
C GLY A 141 -14.60 -0.92 7.53
N ILE A 142 -13.78 -0.71 6.51
CA ILE A 142 -13.68 0.55 5.78
C ILE A 142 -14.93 0.84 4.96
N LEU A 143 -15.48 -0.16 4.26
CA LEU A 143 -16.74 -0.02 3.53
C LEU A 143 -17.89 0.35 4.48
N LEU A 144 -17.94 -0.29 5.65
CA LEU A 144 -18.89 0.02 6.70
C LEU A 144 -18.71 1.46 7.19
N TYR A 145 -17.48 1.87 7.50
CA TYR A 145 -17.18 3.24 7.89
C TYR A 145 -17.64 4.25 6.83
N LEU A 146 -17.32 4.02 5.55
CA LEU A 146 -17.74 4.87 4.44
C LEU A 146 -19.26 4.94 4.31
N GLY A 147 -19.95 3.81 4.48
CA GLY A 147 -21.40 3.71 4.46
C GLY A 147 -22.08 4.55 5.54
N PHE A 148 -21.52 4.62 6.75
CA PHE A 148 -22.03 5.49 7.81
C PHE A 148 -21.58 6.95 7.69
N ARG A 149 -20.39 7.19 7.16
CA ARG A 149 -19.77 8.53 7.11
C ARG A 149 -20.27 9.38 5.94
N PHE A 150 -20.61 8.73 4.82
CA PHE A 150 -20.92 9.38 3.55
C PHE A 150 -22.25 8.94 2.95
N GLN A 151 -22.84 9.85 2.18
CA GLN A 151 -23.91 9.56 1.24
C GLN A 151 -23.44 8.52 0.20
N TRP A 152 -24.33 7.65 -0.28
CA TRP A 152 -23.95 6.49 -1.10
C TRP A 152 -23.13 6.87 -2.35
N LYS A 153 -23.43 8.01 -3.01
CA LYS A 153 -22.67 8.49 -4.18
C LYS A 153 -21.19 8.77 -3.86
N PHE A 154 -20.93 9.36 -2.69
CA PHE A 154 -19.57 9.55 -2.19
C PHE A 154 -18.95 8.22 -1.79
N GLY A 155 -19.72 7.32 -1.16
CA GLY A 155 -19.26 5.96 -0.88
C GLY A 155 -18.72 5.25 -2.12
N VAL A 156 -19.48 5.25 -3.23
CA VAL A 156 -19.05 4.64 -4.50
C VAL A 156 -17.77 5.30 -5.04
N GLY A 157 -17.66 6.63 -4.99
CA GLY A 157 -16.45 7.34 -5.41
C GLY A 157 -15.21 6.99 -4.59
N ALA A 158 -15.35 6.90 -3.26
CA ALA A 158 -14.26 6.50 -2.37
C ALA A 158 -13.83 5.06 -2.60
N VAL A 159 -14.79 4.14 -2.76
CA VAL A 159 -14.51 2.72 -3.02
C VAL A 159 -13.83 2.52 -4.37
N ALA A 160 -14.31 3.20 -5.42
CA ALA A 160 -13.69 3.12 -6.74
C ALA A 160 -12.22 3.59 -6.72
N SER A 161 -11.93 4.69 -6.02
CA SER A 161 -10.56 5.18 -5.81
C SER A 161 -9.72 4.15 -5.05
N LEU A 162 -10.25 3.61 -3.95
CA LEU A 162 -9.53 2.64 -3.13
C LEU A 162 -9.20 1.35 -3.87
N VAL A 163 -10.16 0.81 -4.64
CA VAL A 163 -9.97 -0.39 -5.46
C VAL A 163 -8.89 -0.14 -6.50
N HIS A 164 -8.92 1.00 -7.17
CA HIS A 164 -7.86 1.40 -8.08
C HIS A 164 -6.49 1.42 -7.39
N ASP A 165 -6.39 2.03 -6.20
CA ASP A 165 -5.11 2.20 -5.52
C ASP A 165 -4.49 0.87 -5.11
N VAL A 166 -5.31 -0.04 -4.59
CA VAL A 166 -4.89 -1.40 -4.23
C VAL A 166 -4.45 -2.17 -5.49
N ILE A 167 -5.22 -2.11 -6.58
CA ILE A 167 -4.89 -2.80 -7.83
C ILE A 167 -3.58 -2.29 -8.42
N VAL A 168 -3.40 -0.98 -8.50
CA VAL A 168 -2.19 -0.39 -9.09
C VAL A 168 -0.98 -0.67 -8.21
N THR A 169 -1.11 -0.56 -6.88
CA THR A 169 -0.02 -0.86 -5.96
C THR A 169 0.39 -2.33 -6.06
N LEU A 170 -0.56 -3.26 -5.89
CA LEU A 170 -0.29 -4.70 -6.01
C LEU A 170 0.22 -5.07 -7.41
N GLY A 171 -0.30 -4.43 -8.45
CA GLY A 171 0.15 -4.59 -9.83
C GLY A 171 1.59 -4.17 -10.06
N ILE A 172 2.03 -3.06 -9.46
CA ILE A 172 3.43 -2.63 -9.49
C ILE A 172 4.32 -3.63 -8.74
N LEU A 173 3.90 -4.07 -7.54
CA LEU A 173 4.65 -5.07 -6.77
C LEU A 173 4.80 -6.39 -7.56
N ALA A 174 3.72 -6.87 -8.17
CA ALA A 174 3.72 -8.04 -9.05
C ALA A 174 4.59 -7.83 -10.30
N PHE A 175 4.52 -6.66 -10.94
CA PHE A 175 5.29 -6.38 -12.14
C PHE A 175 6.80 -6.45 -11.88
N PHE A 176 7.24 -5.83 -10.78
CA PHE A 176 8.65 -5.80 -10.36
C PHE A 176 9.08 -7.02 -9.53
N GLN A 177 8.17 -7.96 -9.25
CA GLN A 177 8.43 -9.17 -8.45
C GLN A 177 8.98 -8.85 -7.06
N VAL A 178 8.47 -7.78 -6.44
CA VAL A 178 8.81 -7.42 -5.06
C VAL A 178 8.30 -8.52 -4.12
N PRO A 179 9.13 -9.06 -3.21
CA PRO A 179 8.69 -10.05 -2.22
C PRO A 179 7.52 -9.51 -1.39
N PHE A 180 6.42 -10.25 -1.39
CA PHE A 180 5.21 -9.94 -0.66
C PHE A 180 5.22 -10.75 0.63
N ASP A 181 5.65 -10.15 1.73
CA ASP A 181 5.70 -10.75 3.08
C ASP A 181 4.67 -10.07 4.02
N LEU A 182 4.64 -10.43 5.31
CA LEU A 182 3.71 -9.80 6.25
C LEU A 182 3.98 -8.30 6.43
N THR A 183 5.23 -7.87 6.26
CA THR A 183 5.61 -6.46 6.32
C THR A 183 4.99 -5.69 5.16
N VAL A 184 5.09 -6.21 3.93
CA VAL A 184 4.44 -5.64 2.74
C VAL A 184 2.92 -5.67 2.86
N LEU A 185 2.35 -6.74 3.42
CA LEU A 185 0.92 -6.81 3.73
C LEU A 185 0.49 -5.71 4.71
N ALA A 186 1.32 -5.36 5.69
CA ALA A 186 1.05 -4.24 6.58
C ALA A 186 1.12 -2.88 5.86
N ALA A 187 2.06 -2.71 4.91
CA ALA A 187 2.15 -1.51 4.06
C ALA A 187 0.91 -1.33 3.19
N VAL A 188 0.55 -2.39 2.44
CA VAL A 188 -0.82 -2.88 2.21
C VAL A 188 -1.98 -2.11 2.88
N LEU A 189 -2.24 -2.56 4.10
CA LEU A 189 -3.31 -2.06 4.95
C LEU A 189 -3.14 -0.60 5.35
N ALA A 190 -1.90 -0.17 5.58
CA ALA A 190 -1.60 1.22 5.92
C ALA A 190 -1.92 2.18 4.77
N MET A 191 -1.60 1.82 3.53
CA MET A 191 -1.86 2.70 2.38
C MET A 191 -3.34 2.88 2.09
N ILE A 192 -4.16 1.87 2.39
CA ILE A 192 -5.62 1.93 2.25
C ILE A 192 -6.16 3.07 3.14
N GLY A 193 -5.74 3.12 4.41
CA GLY A 193 -6.12 4.20 5.33
C GLY A 193 -5.57 5.56 4.89
N TYR A 194 -4.33 5.57 4.41
CA TYR A 194 -3.68 6.78 3.91
C TYR A 194 -4.40 7.41 2.72
N SER A 195 -4.68 6.63 1.67
CA SER A 195 -5.39 7.10 0.47
C SER A 195 -6.81 7.59 0.80
N LEU A 196 -7.49 6.88 1.70
CA LEU A 196 -8.82 7.28 2.14
C LEU A 196 -8.86 8.63 2.82
N ASN A 197 -7.83 8.98 3.60
CA ASN A 197 -7.76 10.26 4.28
C ASN A 197 -7.84 11.45 3.29
N ASP A 198 -7.12 11.38 2.17
CA ASP A 198 -7.17 12.44 1.14
C ASP A 198 -8.55 12.52 0.47
N THR A 199 -9.14 11.37 0.15
CA THR A 199 -10.48 11.29 -0.43
C THR A 199 -11.54 11.88 0.52
N ILE A 200 -11.45 11.58 1.82
CA ILE A 200 -12.35 12.10 2.86
C ILE A 200 -12.26 13.63 2.94
N ILE A 201 -11.05 14.18 2.93
CA ILE A 201 -10.82 15.63 3.02
C ILE A 201 -11.43 16.34 1.81
N ILE A 202 -11.24 15.81 0.60
CA ILE A 202 -11.81 16.37 -0.64
C ILE A 202 -13.34 16.30 -0.60
N PHE A 203 -13.90 15.15 -0.21
CA PHE A 203 -15.34 14.94 -0.16
C PHE A 203 -16.02 15.82 0.89
N ASP A 204 -15.43 15.97 2.07
CA ASP A 204 -15.92 16.91 3.08
C ASP A 204 -15.95 18.33 2.53
N ARG A 205 -14.90 18.73 1.82
CA ARG A 205 -14.85 20.08 1.24
C ARG A 205 -15.88 20.29 0.14
N ILE A 206 -16.09 19.30 -0.73
CA ILE A 206 -17.17 19.32 -1.75
C ILE A 206 -18.53 19.50 -1.08
N ARG A 207 -18.82 18.72 -0.03
CA ARG A 207 -20.08 18.81 0.73
C ARG A 207 -20.27 20.17 1.39
N GLU A 208 -19.21 20.72 1.97
CA GLU A 208 -19.23 22.06 2.57
C GLU A 208 -19.49 23.13 1.51
N ASN A 209 -18.76 23.08 0.39
CA ASN A 209 -18.89 24.05 -0.68
C ASN A 209 -20.23 23.97 -1.40
N PHE A 210 -20.94 22.83 -1.40
CA PHE A 210 -22.33 22.79 -1.86
C PHE A 210 -23.27 23.70 -1.06
N ARG A 211 -22.97 23.94 0.23
CA ARG A 211 -23.76 24.84 1.09
C ARG A 211 -23.35 26.31 0.92
N VAL A 212 -22.06 26.54 0.65
CA VAL A 212 -21.46 27.89 0.55
C VAL A 212 -21.60 28.47 -0.87
N LEU A 213 -21.30 27.67 -1.90
CA LEU A 213 -21.27 28.06 -3.31
C LEU A 213 -22.61 27.76 -4.01
N ARG A 214 -23.69 28.41 -3.56
CA ARG A 214 -25.07 28.11 -4.01
C ARG A 214 -25.33 28.21 -5.53
N LYS A 215 -24.47 28.89 -6.29
CA LYS A 215 -24.61 29.09 -7.74
C LYS A 215 -23.57 28.33 -8.57
N ALA A 216 -22.59 27.70 -7.92
CA ALA A 216 -21.56 26.94 -8.63
C ALA A 216 -22.17 25.63 -9.14
N ASP A 217 -21.78 25.23 -10.35
CA ASP A 217 -22.10 23.89 -10.84
C ASP A 217 -21.22 22.83 -10.13
N LEU A 218 -21.53 21.55 -10.32
CA LEU A 218 -20.79 20.45 -9.67
C LEU A 218 -19.29 20.48 -10.03
N ILE A 219 -18.96 20.84 -11.27
CA ILE A 219 -17.58 20.83 -11.77
C ILE A 219 -16.78 21.95 -11.11
N GLU A 220 -17.34 23.17 -11.07
CA GLU A 220 -16.76 24.33 -10.41
C GLU A 220 -16.61 24.06 -8.91
N ASN A 221 -17.61 23.46 -8.27
CA ASN A 221 -17.51 23.08 -6.87
C ASN A 221 -16.34 22.10 -6.62
N ILE A 222 -16.20 21.06 -7.45
CA ILE A 222 -15.08 20.12 -7.34
C ILE A 222 -13.74 20.85 -7.54
N ASP A 223 -13.60 21.67 -8.59
CA ASP A 223 -12.36 22.41 -8.88
C ASP A 223 -11.97 23.34 -7.72
N VAL A 224 -12.93 24.09 -7.16
CA VAL A 224 -12.72 24.95 -6.00
C VAL A 224 -12.35 24.14 -4.76
N SER A 225 -13.05 23.03 -4.52
CA SER A 225 -12.80 22.16 -3.36
C SER A 225 -11.40 21.54 -3.41
N CYS A 226 -11.03 20.95 -4.55
CA CYS A 226 -9.69 20.39 -4.77
C CYS A 226 -8.61 21.47 -4.63
N THR A 227 -8.84 22.69 -5.14
CA THR A 227 -7.87 23.80 -5.00
C THR A 227 -7.67 24.18 -3.53
N GLN A 228 -8.75 24.22 -2.75
CA GLN A 228 -8.71 24.59 -1.34
C GLN A 228 -8.00 23.54 -0.47
N THR A 229 -8.15 22.25 -0.81
CA THR A 229 -7.52 21.14 -0.06
C THR A 229 -6.12 20.80 -0.54
N LEU A 230 -5.73 21.21 -1.76
CA LEU A 230 -4.47 20.83 -2.40
C LEU A 230 -3.23 21.00 -1.51
N LEU A 231 -3.10 22.14 -0.83
CA LEU A 231 -1.90 22.44 -0.05
C LEU A 231 -1.78 21.48 1.16
N ARG A 232 -2.90 21.10 1.76
CA ARG A 232 -2.93 20.10 2.84
C ARG A 232 -2.50 18.73 2.30
N THR A 233 -3.13 18.28 1.21
CA THR A 233 -2.84 16.99 0.55
C THR A 233 -1.36 16.90 0.14
N ILE A 234 -0.81 17.92 -0.53
CA ILE A 234 0.61 17.93 -0.90
C ILE A 234 1.51 17.89 0.34
N ALA A 235 1.18 18.64 1.40
CA ALA A 235 1.99 18.66 2.61
C ALA A 235 2.00 17.30 3.32
N THR A 236 0.85 16.62 3.41
CA THR A 236 0.77 15.28 4.00
C THR A 236 1.47 14.25 3.13
N SER A 237 1.26 14.26 1.81
CA SER A 237 1.93 13.32 0.88
C SER A 237 3.43 13.51 0.82
N THR A 238 3.90 14.76 0.78
CA THR A 238 5.34 15.04 0.75
C THR A 238 6.02 14.69 2.07
N SER A 239 5.41 15.00 3.22
CA SER A 239 6.01 14.67 4.52
C SER A 239 6.08 13.16 4.75
N THR A 240 5.04 12.41 4.39
CA THR A 240 5.07 10.94 4.40
C THR A 240 6.10 10.40 3.40
N ALA A 241 6.14 10.91 2.17
CA ALA A 241 7.11 10.49 1.17
C ALA A 241 8.55 10.73 1.62
N LEU A 242 8.86 11.85 2.30
CA LEU A 242 10.21 12.11 2.82
C LEU A 242 10.62 11.06 3.88
N ALA A 243 9.71 10.70 4.78
CA ALA A 243 9.98 9.65 5.77
C ALA A 243 10.19 8.29 5.08
N LEU A 244 9.34 7.93 4.11
CA LEU A 244 9.45 6.69 3.35
C LEU A 244 10.72 6.65 2.49
N LEU A 245 11.16 7.78 1.94
CA LEU A 245 12.40 7.89 1.20
C LEU A 245 13.60 7.61 2.12
N ALA A 246 13.60 8.14 3.35
CA ALA A 246 14.62 7.80 4.33
C ALA A 246 14.61 6.30 4.66
N LEU A 247 13.43 5.69 4.82
CA LEU A 247 13.33 4.23 5.01
C LEU A 247 13.81 3.44 3.79
N LEU A 248 13.56 3.90 2.56
CA LEU A 248 14.05 3.25 1.35
C LEU A 248 15.57 3.29 1.23
N LEU A 249 16.20 4.39 1.66
CA LEU A 249 17.65 4.59 1.57
C LEU A 249 18.41 3.98 2.76
N PHE A 250 17.81 3.98 3.96
CA PHE A 250 18.51 3.62 5.20
C PHE A 250 17.86 2.46 5.99
N GLY A 251 16.68 1.98 5.58
CA GLY A 251 15.93 0.96 6.32
C GLY A 251 16.38 -0.49 6.11
N GLY A 252 17.27 -0.74 5.15
CA GLY A 252 17.74 -2.08 4.80
C GLY A 252 16.68 -2.97 4.14
N ASP A 253 17.03 -4.23 3.88
CA ASP A 253 16.21 -5.14 3.08
C ASP A 253 14.83 -5.41 3.68
N SER A 254 14.76 -5.55 5.01
CA SER A 254 13.53 -5.89 5.71
C SER A 254 12.46 -4.79 5.68
N LEU A 255 12.87 -3.52 5.49
CA LEU A 255 11.94 -2.39 5.39
C LEU A 255 11.80 -1.88 3.96
N HIS A 256 12.65 -2.31 3.03
CA HIS A 256 12.61 -1.85 1.65
C HIS A 256 11.27 -2.15 0.98
N GLY A 257 10.79 -3.39 1.08
CA GLY A 257 9.50 -3.80 0.53
C GLY A 257 8.32 -3.01 1.14
N PHE A 258 8.32 -2.83 2.46
CA PHE A 258 7.33 -2.02 3.17
C PHE A 258 7.31 -0.57 2.68
N ALA A 259 8.47 0.07 2.66
CA ALA A 259 8.60 1.48 2.32
C ALA A 259 8.28 1.74 0.83
N LEU A 260 8.70 0.84 -0.06
CA LEU A 260 8.38 0.90 -1.49
C LEU A 260 6.88 0.78 -1.72
N SER A 261 6.25 -0.22 -1.10
CA SER A 261 4.82 -0.47 -1.22
C SER A 261 4.00 0.72 -0.75
N LEU A 262 4.31 1.24 0.44
CA LEU A 262 3.60 2.39 0.99
C LEU A 262 3.88 3.67 0.19
N MET A 263 5.10 3.85 -0.36
CA MET A 263 5.44 4.99 -1.22
C MET A 263 4.60 4.98 -2.49
N VAL A 264 4.50 3.83 -3.16
CA VAL A 264 3.64 3.66 -4.34
C VAL A 264 2.19 3.98 -3.97
N GLY A 265 1.70 3.43 -2.85
CA GLY A 265 0.34 3.69 -2.38
C GLY A 265 0.06 5.16 -2.09
N VAL A 266 1.01 5.90 -1.48
CA VAL A 266 0.89 7.34 -1.23
C VAL A 266 0.77 8.09 -2.56
N VAL A 267 1.67 7.85 -3.51
CA VAL A 267 1.64 8.53 -4.82
C VAL A 267 0.35 8.25 -5.56
N VAL A 268 -0.08 6.98 -5.56
CA VAL A 268 -1.29 6.53 -6.24
C VAL A 268 -2.55 7.13 -5.61
N GLY A 269 -2.66 7.09 -4.28
CA GLY A 269 -3.77 7.67 -3.54
C GLY A 269 -3.89 9.19 -3.71
N THR A 270 -2.76 9.90 -3.77
CA THR A 270 -2.77 11.36 -3.96
C THR A 270 -3.45 11.76 -5.26
N TYR A 271 -3.14 11.12 -6.39
CA TYR A 271 -3.78 11.49 -7.65
C TYR A 271 -5.18 10.87 -7.80
N SER A 272 -5.41 9.65 -7.31
CA SER A 272 -6.70 8.96 -7.48
C SER A 272 -7.82 9.66 -6.71
N SER A 273 -7.50 10.22 -5.54
CA SER A 273 -8.43 11.04 -4.75
C SER A 273 -9.00 12.23 -5.55
N ILE A 274 -8.27 12.75 -6.54
CA ILE A 274 -8.74 13.84 -7.41
C ILE A 274 -9.30 13.30 -8.73
N TYR A 275 -8.59 12.39 -9.39
CA TYR A 275 -8.88 11.99 -10.78
C TYR A 275 -9.68 10.71 -10.94
N ILE A 276 -10.03 10.04 -9.84
CA ILE A 276 -10.98 8.91 -9.84
C ILE A 276 -12.16 9.23 -8.96
N SER A 277 -11.93 9.56 -7.69
CA SER A 277 -13.01 9.75 -6.73
C SER A 277 -13.98 10.89 -7.14
N ALA A 278 -13.44 12.04 -7.59
CA ALA A 278 -14.25 13.20 -7.98
C ALA A 278 -14.99 13.02 -9.32
N PRO A 279 -14.36 12.49 -10.40
CA PRO A 279 -15.06 12.15 -11.64
C PRO A 279 -16.21 11.17 -11.46
N VAL A 280 -16.10 10.21 -10.54
CA VAL A 280 -17.21 9.30 -10.22
C VAL A 280 -18.42 10.07 -9.69
N LEU A 281 -18.23 11.12 -8.87
CA LEU A 281 -19.35 11.97 -8.43
C LEU A 281 -20.04 12.70 -9.59
N ILE A 282 -19.27 13.08 -10.61
CA ILE A 282 -19.81 13.71 -11.83
C ILE A 282 -20.65 12.70 -12.62
N TRP A 283 -20.19 11.45 -12.76
CA TRP A 283 -20.94 10.42 -13.47
C TRP A 283 -22.21 9.99 -12.75
N LEU A 284 -22.16 9.93 -11.42
CA LEU A 284 -23.33 9.69 -10.57
C LEU A 284 -24.27 10.90 -10.48
N LYS A 285 -23.94 11.99 -11.18
CA LYS A 285 -24.72 13.24 -11.21
C LYS A 285 -25.08 13.68 -9.80
N LEU A 286 -24.06 13.88 -8.96
CA LEU A 286 -24.26 14.39 -7.61
C LEU A 286 -24.93 15.76 -7.65
N THR A 287 -26.05 15.91 -6.95
CA THR A 287 -26.80 17.16 -6.82
C THR A 287 -26.80 17.65 -5.38
N SER A 288 -27.15 18.92 -5.19
CA SER A 288 -27.34 19.50 -3.85
C SER A 288 -28.46 18.81 -3.07
N GLU A 289 -29.44 18.24 -3.75
CA GLU A 289 -30.58 17.51 -3.14
C GLU A 289 -30.11 16.22 -2.46
N ASP A 290 -29.10 15.53 -3.02
CA ASP A 290 -28.49 14.35 -2.40
C ASP A 290 -27.81 14.67 -1.06
N LEU A 291 -27.55 15.94 -0.76
CA LEU A 291 -26.87 16.39 0.46
C LEU A 291 -27.82 16.83 1.57
N ILE A 292 -29.12 16.88 1.27
CA ILE A 292 -30.17 17.18 2.22
C ILE A 292 -30.53 15.85 2.90
N PRO A 293 -30.42 15.72 4.25
CA PRO A 293 -30.93 14.54 4.94
C PRO A 293 -32.40 14.37 4.56
N PRO A 294 -32.87 13.15 4.24
CA PRO A 294 -34.31 12.95 4.02
C PRO A 294 -35.03 13.54 5.22
N ALA A 295 -36.05 14.38 4.97
CA ALA A 295 -36.85 14.95 6.04
C ALA A 295 -37.24 13.78 6.95
N ALA A 296 -36.85 13.84 8.23
CA ALA A 296 -37.37 12.91 9.21
C ALA A 296 -38.87 12.94 8.99
N THR A 297 -39.45 11.80 8.64
CA THR A 297 -40.91 11.67 8.59
C THR A 297 -41.35 12.19 9.93
N ALA A 298 -41.97 13.39 9.93
CA ALA A 298 -42.62 13.88 11.11
C ALA A 298 -43.62 12.77 11.40
N GLU A 299 -43.35 11.97 12.44
CA GLU A 299 -44.40 11.22 13.07
C GLU A 299 -45.45 12.29 13.36
N VAL A 300 -46.53 12.24 12.58
CA VAL A 300 -47.70 13.04 12.85
C VAL A 300 -48.06 12.63 14.27
N ASP A 301 -47.84 13.52 15.22
CA ASP A 301 -48.24 13.32 16.60
C ASP A 301 -49.77 13.36 16.59
N GLU A 302 -50.39 12.24 16.22
CA GLU A 302 -51.82 11.97 16.33
C GLU A 302 -52.18 11.68 17.80
N ARG A 303 -51.67 12.50 18.72
CA ARG A 303 -52.20 12.53 20.08
C ARG A 303 -53.34 13.55 20.13
N PRO A 304 -54.56 13.11 20.50
CA PRO A 304 -55.78 13.92 20.46
C PRO A 304 -55.78 15.09 21.43
#